data_AF-A0A355FTF1-F1
#
_entry.id   AF-A0A355FTF1-F1
#
_cell.length_a   1.000
_cell.length_b   1.000
_cell.length_c   1.000
_cell.angle_alpha   90.00
_cell.angle_beta   90.00
_cell.angle_gamma   90.00
#
_symmetry.space_group_name_H-M   'P 1'
#
loop_
_entity.id
_entity.type
_entity.pdbx_description
1 polymer ?
#
loop_
_entity_poly.entity_id
_entity_poly.type
_entity_poly.pdbx_seq_one_letter_code
_entity_poly.pdbx_strand_id
1 'polypeptide(L)' 'VLRREGYPQPYEALKSLTRQNTVIDQAAMHSFVDGLEVSEEIKAELKRLSPDTYIGLSAQLVDTLKDR' A
#
# COMPACT_ATOMS: atom_id res chain seq x y z
N VAL A 1 -5.07 -0.04 4.65
CA VAL A 1 -6.14 0.51 3.78
C VAL A 1 -7.23 -0.52 3.51
N LEU A 2 -7.02 -1.59 2.72
CA LEU A 2 -8.09 -2.52 2.33
C LEU A 2 -8.91 -3.16 3.48
N ARG A 3 -8.26 -3.52 4.60
CA ARG A 3 -8.98 -4.00 5.80
C ARG A 3 -9.90 -2.95 6.43
N ARG A 4 -9.50 -1.68 6.40
CA ARG A 4 -10.28 -0.53 6.92
C ARG A 4 -11.56 -0.35 6.09
N GLU A 5 -11.44 -0.55 4.78
CA GLU A 5 -12.57 -0.44 3.83
C GLU A 5 -13.45 -1.70 3.77
N GLY A 6 -13.17 -2.73 4.59
CA GLY A 6 -13.96 -3.96 4.60
C GLY A 6 -13.82 -4.83 3.34
N TYR A 7 -12.76 -4.62 2.53
CA TYR A 7 -12.55 -5.41 1.31
C TYR A 7 -12.39 -6.91 1.64
N PRO A 8 -13.02 -7.84 0.90
CA PRO A 8 -12.94 -9.26 1.18
C PRO A 8 -11.51 -9.82 1.08
N GLN A 9 -11.10 -10.64 2.05
CA GLN A 9 -9.82 -11.36 2.06
C GLN A 9 -8.60 -10.52 1.60
N PRO A 10 -8.36 -9.33 2.18
CA PRO A 10 -7.42 -8.34 1.63
C PRO A 10 -5.96 -8.81 1.67
N TYR A 11 -5.65 -9.75 2.57
CA TYR A 11 -4.33 -10.39 2.62
C TYR A 11 -4.11 -11.33 1.44
N GLU A 12 -5.12 -12.14 1.07
CA GLU A 12 -4.98 -13.11 -0.02
C GLU A 12 -4.92 -12.40 -1.39
N ALA A 13 -5.66 -11.30 -1.56
CA ALA A 13 -5.57 -10.45 -2.75
C ALA A 13 -4.15 -9.87 -2.96
N LEU A 14 -3.50 -9.40 -1.90
CA LEU A 14 -2.11 -8.92 -1.99
C LEU A 14 -1.10 -10.07 -2.17
N LYS A 15 -1.36 -11.21 -1.54
CA LYS A 15 -0.52 -12.40 -1.64
C LYS A 15 -0.54 -13.01 -3.03
N SER A 16 -1.67 -12.98 -3.74
CA SER A 16 -1.76 -13.45 -5.12
C SER A 16 -0.94 -12.58 -6.09
N LEU A 17 -0.89 -11.26 -5.86
CA LEU A 17 -0.02 -10.35 -6.61
C LEU A 17 1.46 -10.65 -6.35
N THR A 18 1.84 -10.79 -5.08
CA THR A 18 3.25 -10.87 -4.67
C THR A 18 3.90 -12.23 -4.89
N ARG A 19 3.12 -13.30 -5.08
CA ARG A 19 3.63 -14.66 -5.30
C ARG A 19 3.78 -15.06 -6.76
N GLN A 20 3.47 -14.18 -7.71
CA GLN A 20 3.52 -14.53 -9.14
C GLN A 20 4.93 -14.64 -9.75
N ASN A 21 6.02 -14.58 -8.96
CA ASN A 21 7.41 -14.60 -9.47
C ASN A 21 7.70 -13.52 -10.55
N THR A 22 6.83 -12.53 -10.67
CA THR A 22 6.93 -11.40 -11.59
C THR A 22 7.52 -10.19 -10.88
N VAL A 23 8.17 -9.32 -11.65
CA VAL A 23 8.64 -8.02 -11.16
C VAL A 23 7.42 -7.20 -10.73
N ILE A 24 7.43 -6.73 -9.48
CA ILE A 24 6.40 -5.84 -8.95
C ILE A 24 6.93 -4.41 -9.04
N ASP A 25 6.67 -3.78 -10.18
CA ASP A 25 6.95 -2.37 -10.39
C ASP A 25 5.70 -1.51 -10.12
N GLN A 26 5.84 -0.20 -10.34
CA GLN A 26 4.74 0.74 -10.15
C GLN A 26 3.53 0.42 -11.06
N ALA A 27 3.78 0.01 -12.30
CA ALA A 27 2.71 -0.31 -13.25
C ALA A 27 1.93 -1.57 -12.82
N ALA A 28 2.63 -2.59 -12.33
CA ALA A 28 2.01 -3.80 -11.77
C ALA A 28 1.17 -3.46 -10.53
N MET A 29 1.66 -2.60 -9.64
CA MET A 29 0.91 -2.16 -8.46
C MET A 29 -0.32 -1.32 -8.84
N HIS A 30 -0.19 -0.39 -9.79
CA HIS A 30 -1.32 0.41 -10.26
C HIS A 30 -2.39 -0.46 -10.93
N SER A 31 -1.99 -1.42 -11.76
CA SER A 31 -2.91 -2.37 -12.40
C SER A 31 -3.65 -3.22 -11.37
N PHE A 32 -2.96 -3.65 -10.31
CA PHE A 32 -3.60 -4.34 -9.19
C PHE A 32 -4.65 -3.46 -8.50
N VAL A 33 -4.31 -2.21 -8.19
CA VAL A 33 -5.23 -1.25 -7.55
C VAL A 33 -6.45 -0.97 -8.43
N ASP A 34 -6.28 -0.91 -9.75
CA ASP A 34 -7.38 -0.70 -10.69
C ASP A 34 -8.36 -1.87 -10.74
N GLY A 35 -7.88 -3.09 -10.49
CA GLY A 35 -8.71 -4.29 -10.38
C GLY A 35 -9.46 -4.45 -9.05
N LEU A 36 -9.27 -3.54 -8.08
CA LEU A 36 -9.96 -3.60 -6.79
C LEU A 36 -11.36 -2.97 -6.90
N GLU A 37 -12.36 -3.70 -6.41
CA GLU A 37 -13.72 -3.19 -6.20
C GLU A 37 -13.79 -2.32 -4.93
N VAL A 38 -13.11 -1.17 -4.98
CA VAL A 38 -13.10 -0.14 -3.93
C VAL A 38 -13.39 1.23 -4.56
N SER A 39 -13.69 2.24 -3.73
CA SER A 39 -13.99 3.58 -4.21
C SER A 39 -12.78 4.24 -4.88
N GLU A 40 -13.05 5.20 -5.78
CA GLU A 40 -12.00 5.91 -6.52
C GLU A 40 -11.09 6.73 -5.60
N GLU A 41 -11.62 7.24 -4.48
CA GLU A 41 -10.80 7.95 -3.48
C GLU A 41 -9.75 7.02 -2.85
N ILE A 42 -10.13 5.77 -2.58
CA ILE A 42 -9.23 4.75 -2.03
C ILE A 42 -8.20 4.31 -3.07
N LYS A 43 -8.60 4.14 -4.33
CA LYS A 43 -7.65 3.87 -5.42
C LYS A 43 -6.63 5.00 -5.55
N ALA A 44 -7.08 6.24 -5.49
CA ALA A 44 -6.19 7.41 -5.52
C ALA A 44 -5.26 7.46 -4.29
N GLU A 45 -5.74 7.10 -3.09
CA GLU A 45 -4.91 6.98 -1.88
C GLU A 45 -3.81 5.93 -2.06
N LEU A 46 -4.17 4.75 -2.57
CA LEU A 46 -3.23 3.65 -2.79
C LEU A 46 -2.18 3.97 -3.86
N LYS A 47 -2.56 4.62 -4.96
CA LYS A 47 -1.66 5.01 -6.06
C LYS A 47 -0.66 6.12 -5.68
N ARG A 48 -0.89 6.84 -4.58
CA ARG A 48 0.07 7.83 -4.04
C ARG A 48 1.18 7.19 -3.21
N LEU A 49 1.02 5.93 -2.81
CA LEU A 49 2.03 5.24 -2.01
C LEU A 49 3.23 4.88 -2.89
N SER A 50 4.43 5.05 -2.35
CA SER A 50 5.68 4.62 -2.96
C SER A 50 6.56 3.97 -1.89
N PRO A 51 7.51 3.09 -2.25
CA PRO A 51 8.45 2.52 -1.30
C PRO A 51 9.18 3.59 -0.48
N ASP A 52 9.56 4.70 -1.11
CA ASP A 52 10.31 5.80 -0.48
C ASP A 52 9.48 6.60 0.53
N THR A 53 8.16 6.70 0.30
CA THR A 53 7.24 7.45 1.19
C THR A 53 6.54 6.55 2.21
N TYR A 54 6.59 5.23 2.04
CA TYR A 54 5.97 4.26 2.95
C TYR A 54 6.87 3.92 4.16
N ILE A 55 7.37 4.96 4.84
CA ILE A 55 8.29 4.85 5.99
C ILE A 55 7.60 4.95 7.35
N GLY A 56 6.27 5.12 7.39
CA GLY A 56 5.51 5.24 8.63
C GLY A 56 5.99 6.40 9.51
N LEU A 57 6.13 6.15 10.82
CA LEU A 57 6.54 7.16 11.81
C LEU A 57 8.07 7.25 11.98
N SER A 58 8.86 6.66 11.08
CA SER A 58 10.31 6.50 11.26
C SER A 58 11.04 7.82 11.56
N ALA A 59 10.77 8.87 10.77
CA ALA A 59 11.39 10.19 11.00
C ALA A 59 10.95 10.83 12.33
N GLN A 60 9.65 10.74 12.65
CA GLN A 60 9.09 11.33 13.87
C GLN A 60 9.68 10.67 15.12
N LEU A 61 9.86 9.35 15.11
CA LEU A 61 10.46 8.63 16.24
C LEU A 61 11.91 9.05 16.49
N VAL A 62 12.69 9.32 15.44
CA VAL A 62 14.06 9.83 15.58
C VAL A 62 14.07 11.22 16.21
N ASP A 63 13.16 12.10 15.80
CA ASP A 63 13.11 13.47 16.35
C ASP A 63 12.66 13.47 17.83
N THR A 64 11.70 12.62 18.21
CA THR A 64 11.31 12.48 19.62
C THR A 64 12.42 11.97 20.54
N LEU A 65 13.45 11.33 20.00
CA LEU A 65 14.64 10.91 20.75
C LEU A 65 15.70 12.01 20.87
N LYS A 66 15.75 12.96 19.92
CA LYS A 66 16.66 14.11 19.98
C LYS A 66 16.19 15.19 20.96
N ASP A 67 14.89 15.25 21.17
CA ASP A 67 14.26 16.20 22.11
C ASP A 67 14.30 15.71 23.58
N ARG A 68 14.91 14.55 23.84
CA ARG A 68 15.18 13.99 25.17
C ARG A 68 16.63 14.19 25.58
#